data_AF-A0A1H4BUZ0-F1
#
_entry.id   AF-A0A1H4BUZ0-F1
#
_cell.length_a   1.000
_cell.length_b   1.000
_cell.length_c   1.000
_cell.angle_alpha   90.00
_cell.angle_beta   90.00
_cell.angle_gamma   90.00
#
_symmetry.space_group_name_H-M   'P 1'
#
loop_
_entity.id
_entity.type
_entity.pdbx_description
1 polymer ?
#
loop_
_entity_poly.entity_id
_entity_poly.type
_entity_poly.pdbx_seq_one_letter_code
_entity_poly.pdbx_strand_id
1 'polypeptide(L)'
;MSILSENLRYLRAQKKCSQQHVANGLIISRGRYAKYEDGKSEPPLDILKLISIYFKVSIDFLISADLRNVPEGDRELVYCYPGRISNIT
;
A
#
# COMPACT_ATOMS: atom_id res chain seq x y z
N MET A 1 16.39 4.96 -0.66
CA MET A 1 15.01 4.48 -0.82
C MET A 1 14.12 5.35 0.05
N SER A 2 12.97 5.80 -0.46
CA SER A 2 12.02 6.63 0.31
C SER A 2 11.29 5.79 1.37
N ILE A 3 10.77 6.45 2.40
CA ILE A 3 9.96 5.80 3.45
C ILE A 3 8.80 5.00 2.84
N LEU A 4 8.14 5.55 1.82
CA LEU A 4 7.09 4.87 1.07
C LEU A 4 7.62 3.58 0.40
N SER A 5 8.74 3.64 -0.30
CA SER A 5 9.28 2.46 -1.00
C SER A 5 9.63 1.30 -0.05
N GLU A 6 10.20 1.62 1.13
CA GLU A 6 10.48 0.63 2.18
C GLU A 6 9.18 0.05 2.76
N ASN A 7 8.17 0.91 3.01
CA ASN A 7 6.87 0.50 3.50
C ASN A 7 6.16 -0.45 2.54
N LEU A 8 6.18 -0.17 1.22
CA LEU A 8 5.58 -1.05 0.20
C LEU A 8 6.25 -2.43 0.19
N ARG A 9 7.59 -2.45 0.25
CA ARG A 9 8.36 -3.70 0.28
C ARG A 9 8.06 -4.50 1.55
N TYR A 10 8.01 -3.84 2.70
CA TYR A 10 7.67 -4.46 3.98
C TYR A 10 6.25 -5.05 3.95
N LEU A 11 5.25 -4.28 3.52
CA LEU A 11 3.86 -4.73 3.44
C LEU A 11 3.68 -5.90 2.48
N ARG A 12 4.38 -5.89 1.33
CA ARG A 12 4.38 -7.02 0.41
C ARG A 12 4.98 -8.28 1.03
N ALA A 13 6.09 -8.14 1.76
CA ALA A 13 6.75 -9.25 2.44
C ALA A 13 5.86 -9.88 3.53
N GLN A 14 5.13 -9.06 4.29
CA GLN A 14 4.14 -9.54 5.28
C GLN A 14 3.04 -10.40 4.63
N LYS A 15 2.56 -10.00 3.45
CA LYS A 15 1.60 -10.79 2.66
C LYS A 15 2.19 -11.99 1.93
N LYS A 16 3.52 -12.21 1.99
CA LYS A 16 4.25 -13.32 1.33
C LYS A 16 3.92 -13.44 -0.17
N CYS A 17 3.79 -12.32 -0.86
CA CYS A 17 3.40 -12.29 -2.28
C CYS A 17 4.46 -11.65 -3.18
N SER A 18 4.38 -11.95 -4.48
CA SER A 18 5.30 -11.40 -5.48
C SER A 18 4.90 -9.98 -5.88
N GLN A 19 5.84 -9.22 -6.48
CA GLN A 19 5.54 -7.91 -7.05
C GLN A 19 4.43 -7.98 -8.12
N GLN A 20 4.35 -9.09 -8.86
CA GLN A 20 3.30 -9.31 -9.84
C GLN A 20 1.92 -9.44 -9.17
N HIS A 21 1.86 -10.13 -8.02
CA HIS A 21 0.60 -10.31 -7.30
C HIS A 21 0.03 -8.97 -6.80
N VAL A 22 0.88 -8.11 -6.22
CA VAL A 22 0.46 -6.76 -5.81
C VAL A 22 0.07 -5.92 -7.02
N ALA A 23 0.87 -5.94 -8.10
CA ALA A 23 0.57 -5.20 -9.31
C ALA A 23 -0.80 -5.58 -9.93
N ASN A 24 -1.13 -6.89 -9.91
CA ASN A 24 -2.44 -7.37 -10.35
C ASN A 24 -3.57 -6.83 -9.46
N GLY A 25 -3.39 -6.83 -8.14
CA GLY A 25 -4.37 -6.28 -7.19
C GLY A 25 -4.58 -4.77 -7.30
N LEU A 26 -3.58 -4.05 -7.82
CA LEU A 26 -3.63 -2.61 -8.09
C LEU A 26 -4.01 -2.27 -9.53
N ILE A 27 -4.20 -3.27 -10.39
CA ILE A 27 -4.52 -3.10 -11.82
C ILE A 27 -3.46 -2.24 -12.53
N ILE A 28 -2.18 -2.51 -12.25
CA ILE A 28 -1.02 -1.87 -12.89
C ILE A 28 -0.01 -2.90 -13.39
N SER A 29 0.93 -2.49 -14.23
CA SER A 29 2.01 -3.38 -14.65
C SER A 29 2.99 -3.67 -13.51
N ARG A 30 3.57 -4.87 -13.50
CA ARG A 30 4.61 -5.25 -12.52
C ARG A 30 5.78 -4.28 -12.50
N GLY A 31 6.25 -3.86 -13.68
CA GLY A 31 7.36 -2.90 -13.80
C GLY A 31 7.03 -1.55 -13.16
N ARG A 32 5.77 -1.11 -13.24
CA ARG A 32 5.32 0.13 -12.58
C ARG A 32 5.34 -0.01 -11.06
N TYR A 33 4.82 -1.11 -10.52
CA TYR A 33 4.88 -1.39 -9.08
C TYR A 33 6.33 -1.52 -8.57
N ALA A 34 7.19 -2.20 -9.33
CA ALA A 34 8.61 -2.35 -8.99
C ALA A 34 9.34 -1.00 -8.90
N LYS A 35 9.00 -0.02 -9.75
CA LYS A 35 9.56 1.34 -9.64
C LYS A 35 9.18 2.03 -8.33
N TYR A 36 7.99 1.78 -7.80
CA TYR A 36 7.56 2.30 -6.50
C TYR A 36 8.33 1.63 -5.37
N GLU A 37 8.45 0.30 -5.40
CA GLU A 37 9.25 -0.43 -4.40
C GLU A 37 10.74 -0.12 -4.47
N ASP A 38 11.29 0.24 -5.62
CA ASP A 38 12.69 0.65 -5.77
C ASP A 38 12.93 2.13 -5.42
N GLY A 39 11.86 2.92 -5.23
CA GLY A 39 11.93 4.38 -5.05
C GLY A 39 12.39 5.14 -6.29
N LYS A 40 12.24 4.55 -7.49
CA LYS A 40 12.59 5.18 -8.78
C LYS A 40 11.50 6.11 -9.30
N SER A 41 10.28 5.97 -8.79
CA SER A 41 9.14 6.81 -9.15
C SER A 41 8.17 6.82 -7.97
N GLU A 42 7.38 7.88 -7.86
CA GLU A 42 6.31 7.99 -6.86
C GLU A 42 4.97 7.57 -7.49
N PRO A 43 4.07 6.90 -6.73
CA PRO A 43 2.74 6.58 -7.21
C PRO A 43 1.87 7.83 -7.33
N PRO A 44 1.12 8.01 -8.43
CA PRO A 44 0.08 9.03 -8.51
C PRO A 44 -0.95 8.85 -7.40
N LEU A 45 -1.66 9.91 -7.04
CA LEU A 45 -2.61 9.92 -5.93
C LEU A 45 -3.65 8.78 -6.00
N ASP A 46 -4.18 8.48 -7.19
CA ASP A 46 -5.17 7.41 -7.36
C ASP A 46 -4.56 6.02 -7.11
N ILE A 47 -3.31 5.81 -7.50
CA ILE A 47 -2.59 4.56 -7.21
C ILE A 47 -2.24 4.48 -5.72
N LEU A 48 -1.86 5.61 -5.10
CA LEU A 48 -1.59 5.67 -3.67
C LEU A 48 -2.83 5.33 -2.83
N LYS A 49 -4.02 5.78 -3.27
CA LYS A 49 -5.31 5.37 -2.69
C LYS A 49 -5.56 3.87 -2.84
N LEU A 50 -5.30 3.30 -4.03
CA LEU A 50 -5.44 1.85 -4.24
C LEU A 50 -4.48 1.04 -3.38
N ILE A 51 -3.24 1.50 -3.23
CA ILE A 51 -2.24 0.89 -2.32
C ILE A 51 -2.76 0.91 -0.88
N SER A 52 -3.26 2.05 -0.43
CA SER A 52 -3.84 2.21 0.92
C SER A 52 -4.98 1.22 1.16
N ILE A 53 -5.92 1.10 0.21
CA ILE A 53 -7.03 0.14 0.29
C ILE A 53 -6.51 -1.30 0.27
N TYR A 54 -5.61 -1.63 -0.65
CA TYR A 54 -5.08 -2.98 -0.82
C TYR A 54 -4.37 -3.47 0.44
N PHE A 55 -3.52 -2.65 1.06
CA PHE A 55 -2.79 -3.00 2.27
C PHE A 55 -3.54 -2.70 3.57
N LYS A 56 -4.70 -2.05 3.49
CA LYS A 56 -5.48 -1.58 4.66
C LYS A 56 -4.67 -0.68 5.60
N VAL A 57 -3.85 0.21 5.04
CA VAL A 57 -3.02 1.17 5.78
C VAL A 57 -3.37 2.58 5.32
N SER A 58 -3.44 3.55 6.25
CA SER A 58 -3.69 4.94 5.88
C SER A 58 -2.58 5.50 4.99
N ILE A 59 -2.93 6.44 4.10
CA ILE A 59 -1.94 7.11 3.25
C ILE A 59 -0.91 7.85 4.09
N ASP A 60 -1.33 8.47 5.19
CA ASP A 60 -0.42 9.19 6.09
C ASP A 60 0.65 8.24 6.66
N PHE A 61 0.26 7.06 7.17
CA PHE A 61 1.23 6.08 7.64
C PHE A 61 2.15 5.56 6.54
N LEU A 62 1.65 5.40 5.31
CA LEU A 62 2.46 4.95 4.17
C LEU A 62 3.60 5.93 3.83
N ILE A 63 3.40 7.24 4.02
CA ILE A 63 4.36 8.28 3.61
C ILE A 63 5.10 8.96 4.77
N SER A 64 4.61 8.86 6.01
CA SER A 64 5.11 9.63 7.16
C SER A 64 5.85 8.78 8.20
N ALA A 65 5.63 7.46 8.24
CA ALA A 65 6.14 6.60 9.31
C ALA A 65 6.82 5.32 8.79
N ASP A 66 7.76 4.77 9.57
CA ASP A 66 8.33 3.45 9.31
C ASP A 66 7.40 2.38 9.87
N LEU A 67 6.73 1.65 8.97
CA LEU A 67 5.76 0.64 9.32
C LEU A 67 6.36 -0.57 10.05
N ARG A 68 7.69 -0.72 10.11
CA ARG A 68 8.32 -1.77 10.92
C ARG A 68 8.22 -1.48 12.42
N ASN A 69 8.06 -0.22 12.79
CA ASN A 69 8.04 0.27 14.18
C ASN A 69 6.63 0.60 14.68
N VAL A 70 5.61 0.52 13.83
CA VAL A 70 4.21 0.76 14.20
C VAL A 70 3.54 -0.61 14.40
N PRO A 71 2.82 -0.88 15.50
CA PRO A 71 2.03 -2.11 15.65
C PRO A 71 0.92 -2.23 14.59
N GLU A 72 0.53 -3.42 14.16
CA GLU A 72 -0.49 -3.59 13.09
C GLU A 72 -1.85 -2.97 13.44
N GLY A 73 -2.26 -3.01 14.71
CA GLY A 73 -3.53 -2.42 15.17
C GLY A 73 -3.60 -0.89 15.09
N ASP A 74 -2.46 -0.20 15.16
CA ASP A 74 -2.44 1.27 15.25
C ASP A 74 -2.48 1.96 13.87
N ARG A 75 -2.27 1.19 12.81
CA ARG A 75 -2.20 1.64 11.40
C ARG A 75 -3.39 1.19 10.58
N GLU A 76 -4.38 0.58 11.24
CA GLU A 76 -5.63 0.17 10.62
C GLU A 76 -6.37 1.39 10.07
N LEU A 77 -6.96 1.22 8.89
CA LEU A 77 -7.81 2.26 8.29
C LEU A 77 -9.00 2.55 9.20
N VAL A 78 -8.95 3.65 9.93
CA VAL A 78 -10.16 4.29 10.48
C VAL A 78 -10.90 4.91 9.30
N TYR A 79 -11.82 4.16 8.70
CA TYR A 79 -12.73 4.71 7.70
C TYR A 79 -13.66 5.73 8.37
N CYS A 80 -13.26 7.01 8.37
CA CYS A 80 -14.19 8.12 8.46
C CYS A 80 -14.51 8.64 7.04
N TYR A 81 -15.04 7.76 6.20
CA TYR A 81 -15.73 8.13 4.96
C TYR A 81 -17.07 7.38 4.93
N PRO A 82 -18.22 8.07 5.02
CA PRO A 82 -19.52 7.43 4.97
C PRO A 82 -19.76 6.96 3.53
N GLY A 83 -19.58 5.67 3.26
CA GLY A 83 -19.86 5.17 1.91
C GLY A 83 -19.35 3.78 1.61
N ARG A 84 -20.15 2.78 2.01
CA ARG A 84 -20.31 1.48 1.34
C ARG A 84 -19.14 0.49 1.48
N ILE A 85 -19.20 -0.29 2.56
CA ILE A 85 -18.79 -1.70 2.53
C ILE A 85 -19.74 -2.43 1.57
N SER A 86 -19.31 -2.66 0.34
CA SER A 86 -19.90 -3.74 -0.46
C SER A 86 -19.20 -5.04 -0.08
N ASN A 87 -19.86 -5.85 0.75
CA ASN A 87 -19.58 -7.27 0.80
C ASN A 87 -19.92 -7.83 -0.59
N ILE A 88 -18.90 -8.24 -1.35
CA ILE A 88 -19.13 -9.04 -2.55
C ILE A 88 -19.28 -10.48 -2.05
N THR A 89 -20.54 -10.94 -2.02
CA THR A 89 -20.89 -12.36 -2.12
C THR A 89 -20.67 -12.80 -3.56
#